data_AF-A0A952GJY8-F1
#
_entry.id   AF-A0A952GJY8-F1
#
_cell.length_a   1.000
_cell.length_b   1.000
_cell.length_c   1.000
_cell.angle_alpha   90.00
_cell.angle_beta   90.00
_cell.angle_gamma   90.00
#
_symmetry.space_group_name_H-M   'P 1'
#
loop_
_entity.id
_entity.type
_entity.pdbx_description
1 polymer ?
#
loop_
_entity_poly.entity_id
_entity_poly.type
_entity_poly.pdbx_seq_one_letter_code
_entity_poly.pdbx_strand_id
1 'polypeptide(L)'
;HNIEPYDPDTVPAQISDDLTLIATDIANGLRHFRAGNVEEALWWWQFSYLASWGNNACGVLTALHSIVAHARLDLDIEGEEELVEEAEAVLDVAGDGL
;
A
#
# COMPACT_ATOMS: atom_id res chain seq x y z
N HIS A 1 -6.29 7.18 1.72
CA HIS A 1 -5.96 6.12 2.69
C HIS A 1 -4.78 6.59 3.51
N ASN A 2 -4.88 6.55 4.85
CA ASN A 2 -3.72 6.74 5.72
C ASN A 2 -2.77 5.56 5.44
N ILE A 3 -1.60 5.82 4.88
CA ILE A 3 -0.57 4.80 4.65
C ILE A 3 0.35 4.87 5.88
N GLU A 4 -0.19 4.53 7.05
CA GLU A 4 0.60 4.42 8.26
C GLU A 4 0.71 2.93 8.61
N PRO A 5 1.88 2.29 8.37
CA PRO A 5 2.02 0.83 8.47
C PRO A 5 1.76 0.25 9.87
N TYR A 6 1.73 1.09 10.90
CA TYR A 6 1.62 0.71 12.30
C TYR A 6 0.39 1.31 13.00
N ASP A 7 -0.50 1.96 12.25
CA ASP A 7 -1.76 2.45 12.79
C ASP A 7 -2.69 1.24 13.01
N PRO A 8 -3.04 0.88 14.25
CA PRO A 8 -3.92 -0.26 14.53
C PRO A 8 -5.34 -0.05 14.00
N ASP A 9 -5.73 1.20 13.70
CA ASP A 9 -7.01 1.54 13.09
C ASP A 9 -6.95 1.52 11.54
N THR A 10 -5.85 1.04 10.95
CA THR A 10 -5.74 0.92 9.49
C THR A 10 -6.78 -0.05 8.95
N VAL A 11 -7.70 0.48 8.15
CA VAL A 11 -8.70 -0.34 7.46
C VAL A 11 -8.02 -1.20 6.40
N PRO A 12 -8.26 -2.52 6.37
CA PRO A 12 -7.68 -3.40 5.36
C PRO A 12 -8.18 -2.99 3.97
N ALA A 13 -7.24 -2.90 3.02
CA ALA A 13 -7.50 -2.66 1.61
C ALA A 13 -7.04 -3.86 0.77
N GLN A 14 -7.69 -4.08 -0.37
CA GLN A 14 -7.34 -5.13 -1.32
C GLN A 14 -6.68 -4.51 -2.55
N ILE A 15 -5.46 -4.96 -2.88
CA ILE A 15 -4.73 -4.47 -4.07
C ILE A 15 -5.56 -4.65 -5.35
N SER A 16 -6.35 -5.73 -5.45
CA SER A 16 -7.24 -5.98 -6.59
C SER A 16 -8.33 -4.91 -6.75
N ASP A 17 -8.89 -4.45 -5.64
CA ASP A 17 -9.97 -3.47 -5.63
C ASP A 17 -9.42 -2.10 -6.01
N ASP A 18 -8.26 -1.73 -5.45
CA ASP A 18 -7.56 -0.50 -5.78
C ASP A 18 -7.15 -0.47 -7.27
N LEU A 19 -6.59 -1.57 -7.80
CA LEU A 19 -6.26 -1.68 -9.22
C LEU A 19 -7.48 -1.58 -10.12
N THR A 20 -8.61 -2.17 -9.72
CA THR A 20 -9.88 -2.09 -10.46
C THR A 20 -10.40 -0.65 -10.49
N LEU A 21 -10.30 0.07 -9.37
CA LEU A 21 -10.72 1.46 -9.27
C LEU A 21 -9.82 2.38 -10.11
N ILE A 22 -8.50 2.20 -10.04
CA ILE A 22 -7.52 2.92 -10.88
C ILE A 22 -7.82 2.69 -12.36
N ALA A 23 -8.02 1.43 -12.77
CA ALA A 23 -8.33 1.10 -14.16
C ALA A 23 -9.65 1.75 -14.62
N THR A 24 -10.66 1.78 -13.76
CA THR A 24 -11.95 2.42 -14.04
C THR A 24 -11.80 3.92 -14.27
N ASP A 25 -11.07 4.62 -13.41
CA ASP A 25 -10.84 6.06 -13.53
C ASP A 25 -10.06 6.43 -14.81
N ILE A 26 -9.01 5.67 -15.12
CA ILE A 26 -8.23 5.87 -16.35
C ILE A 26 -9.09 5.59 -17.59
N ALA A 27 -9.89 4.51 -17.56
CA ALA A 27 -10.78 4.14 -18.66
C ALA A 27 -11.85 5.21 -18.91
N ASN A 28 -12.31 5.92 -17.88
CA ASN A 28 -13.27 7.01 -18.04
C ASN A 28 -12.71 8.12 -18.94
N GLY A 29 -11.53 8.67 -18.62
CA GLY A 29 -10.90 9.67 -19.50
C GLY A 29 -10.56 9.11 -20.89
N LEU A 30 -10.15 7.84 -20.98
CA LEU A 30 -9.85 7.18 -22.25
C LEU A 30 -11.07 7.10 -23.19
N ARG A 31 -12.28 6.90 -22.66
CA ARG A 31 -13.52 6.94 -23.47
C ARG A 31 -13.75 8.31 -24.08
N HIS A 32 -13.56 9.40 -23.33
CA HIS A 32 -13.68 10.76 -23.85
C HIS A 32 -12.61 11.05 -24.90
N PHE A 33 -11.37 10.62 -24.66
CA PHE A 33 -10.27 10.79 -25.60
C PHE A 33 -10.55 10.08 -26.93
N ARG A 34 -11.02 8.83 -26.88
CA ARG A 34 -11.38 8.04 -28.08
C ARG A 34 -12.55 8.64 -28.86
N ALA A 35 -13.41 9.43 -28.21
CA ALA A 35 -14.48 10.17 -28.87
C ALA A 35 -14.00 11.51 -29.50
N GLY A 36 -12.70 11.85 -29.40
CA GLY A 36 -12.14 13.11 -29.86
C GLY A 36 -12.29 14.27 -28.88
N ASN A 37 -12.87 14.04 -27.70
CA ASN A 37 -13.12 15.06 -26.68
C ASN A 37 -11.90 15.19 -25.77
N VAL A 38 -10.81 15.76 -26.29
CA VAL A 38 -9.50 15.80 -25.61
C VAL A 38 -9.54 16.63 -24.31
N GLU A 39 -10.18 17.80 -24.32
CA GLU A 39 -10.28 18.65 -23.12
C GLU A 39 -11.01 17.94 -21.98
N GLU A 40 -12.13 17.27 -22.30
CA GLU A 40 -12.91 16.49 -21.34
C GLU A 40 -12.11 15.30 -20.79
N ALA A 41 -11.35 14.61 -21.65
CA ALA A 41 -10.48 13.53 -21.22
C ALA A 41 -9.40 13.99 -20.22
N LEU A 42 -8.74 15.11 -20.54
CA LEU A 42 -7.72 15.72 -19.67
C LEU A 42 -8.33 16.15 -18.34
N TRP A 43 -9.54 16.72 -18.37
CA TRP A 43 -10.27 17.09 -17.17
C TRP A 43 -10.55 15.86 -16.30
N TRP A 44 -11.12 14.79 -16.86
CA TRP A 44 -11.40 13.55 -16.11
C TRP A 44 -10.14 12.96 -15.51
N TRP A 45 -9.04 12.88 -16.26
CA TRP A 45 -7.79 12.34 -15.74
C TRP A 45 -7.19 13.20 -14.62
N GLN A 46 -7.15 14.52 -14.76
CA GLN A 46 -6.62 15.41 -13.71
C GLN A 46 -7.46 15.34 -12.44
N PHE A 47 -8.78 15.45 -12.57
CA PHE A 47 -9.69 15.38 -11.44
C PHE A 47 -9.55 14.04 -10.71
N SER A 48 -9.69 12.93 -11.44
CA SER A 48 -9.65 11.60 -10.84
C SER A 48 -8.28 11.24 -10.28
N TYR A 49 -7.18 11.79 -10.82
CA TYR A 49 -5.85 11.59 -10.25
C TYR A 49 -5.77 12.15 -8.84
N LEU A 50 -6.21 13.39 -8.67
CA LEU A 50 -6.16 14.09 -7.38
C LEU A 50 -7.21 13.57 -6.40
N ALA A 51 -8.38 13.15 -6.91
CA ALA A 51 -9.50 12.73 -6.07
C ALA A 51 -9.50 11.23 -5.72
N SER A 52 -8.83 10.38 -6.50
CA SER A 52 -8.97 8.92 -6.40
C SER A 52 -7.69 8.16 -6.80
N TRP A 53 -7.49 7.89 -8.10
CA TRP A 53 -6.52 6.89 -8.54
C TRP A 53 -5.07 7.26 -8.26
N GLY A 54 -4.73 8.53 -8.06
CA GLY A 54 -3.37 8.94 -7.67
C GLY A 54 -3.00 8.44 -6.28
N ASN A 55 -3.90 8.60 -5.29
CA ASN A 55 -3.66 8.07 -3.94
C ASN A 55 -3.61 6.53 -3.94
N ASN A 56 -4.53 5.89 -4.67
CA ASN A 56 -4.59 4.43 -4.72
C ASN A 56 -3.36 3.84 -5.43
N ALA A 57 -2.86 4.49 -6.48
CA ALA A 57 -1.64 4.07 -7.16
C ALA A 57 -0.42 4.10 -6.23
N CYS A 58 -0.27 5.16 -5.41
CA CYS A 58 0.77 5.21 -4.40
C CYS A 58 0.63 4.08 -3.37
N GLY A 59 -0.59 3.81 -2.89
CA GLY A 59 -0.85 2.71 -1.95
C GLY A 59 -0.50 1.34 -2.51
N VAL A 60 -0.96 1.04 -3.73
CA VAL A 60 -0.64 -0.20 -4.44
C VAL A 60 0.87 -0.34 -4.64
N LEU A 61 1.57 0.72 -5.07
CA LEU A 61 3.02 0.66 -5.25
C LEU A 61 3.75 0.33 -3.95
N THR A 62 3.37 0.99 -2.84
CA THR A 62 3.97 0.74 -1.53
C THR A 62 3.70 -0.68 -1.05
N ALA A 63 2.47 -1.19 -1.21
CA ALA A 63 2.11 -2.56 -0.82
C ALA A 63 2.90 -3.59 -1.63
N LEU A 64 2.98 -3.43 -2.96
CA LEU A 64 3.76 -4.32 -3.82
C LEU A 64 5.26 -4.24 -3.51
N HIS A 65 5.79 -3.04 -3.22
CA HIS A 65 7.17 -2.87 -2.80
C HIS A 65 7.46 -3.63 -1.51
N SER A 66 6.57 -3.54 -0.51
CA SER A 66 6.69 -4.28 0.75
C SER A 66 6.70 -5.80 0.52
N ILE A 67 5.79 -6.33 -0.31
CA ILE A 67 5.74 -7.75 -0.65
C ILE A 67 7.04 -8.22 -1.31
N VAL A 68 7.55 -7.46 -2.29
CA VAL A 68 8.80 -7.81 -2.98
C VAL A 68 9.99 -7.71 -2.04
N ALA A 69 10.03 -6.70 -1.18
CA ALA A 69 11.09 -6.54 -0.18
C ALA A 69 11.11 -7.74 0.78
N HIS A 70 9.97 -8.09 1.36
CA HIS A 70 9.83 -9.26 2.22
C HIS A 70 10.25 -10.54 1.49
N ALA A 71 9.72 -10.81 0.29
CA ALA A 71 10.07 -12.01 -0.48
C ALA A 71 11.55 -12.08 -0.92
N ARG A 72 12.30 -10.98 -0.89
CA ARG A 72 13.71 -10.92 -1.32
C ARG A 72 14.69 -10.78 -0.17
N LEU A 73 14.26 -10.19 0.94
CA LEU A 73 15.08 -9.90 2.10
C LEU A 73 14.77 -10.81 3.29
N ASP A 74 13.65 -11.56 3.26
CA ASP A 74 13.47 -12.70 4.15
C ASP A 74 14.59 -13.69 3.89
N LEU A 75 15.47 -13.77 4.87
CA LEU A 75 16.48 -14.78 5.00
C LEU A 75 16.05 -15.60 6.21
N ASP A 76 15.98 -16.92 6.08
CA ASP A 76 15.93 -17.78 7.26
C ASP A 76 17.24 -17.55 8.02
N ILE A 77 17.18 -16.78 9.11
CA ILE A 77 18.34 -16.56 9.97
C ILE A 77 18.41 -17.75 10.92
N GLU A 78 19.46 -18.57 10.80
CA GLU A 78 19.69 -19.65 11.76
C GLU A 78 19.78 -19.08 13.18
N GLY A 79 18.89 -19.55 14.07
CA GLY A 79 18.79 -19.07 15.45
C GLY A 79 17.91 -17.83 15.65
N GLU A 80 17.17 -17.37 14.65
CA GLU A 80 16.25 -16.22 14.79
C GLU A 80 15.24 -16.40 15.92
N GLU A 81 14.63 -17.58 16.03
CA GLU A 81 13.68 -17.88 17.10
C GLU A 81 14.33 -17.75 18.48
N GLU A 82 15.58 -18.22 18.65
CA GLU A 82 16.33 -18.13 19.91
C GLU A 82 16.68 -16.67 20.25
N LEU A 83 17.02 -15.86 19.23
CA LEU A 83 17.28 -14.42 19.40
C LEU A 83 16.01 -13.64 19.77
N VAL A 84 14.86 -14.00 19.19
CA VAL A 84 13.55 -13.41 19.53
C VAL A 84 13.17 -13.78 20.97
N GLU A 85 13.34 -15.04 21.35
CA GLU A 85 13.04 -15.52 22.71
C GLU A 85 13.93 -14.82 23.76
N GLU A 86 15.23 -14.63 23.46
CA GLU A 86 16.14 -13.87 24.33
C GLU A 86 15.74 -12.39 24.42
N ALA A 87 15.37 -11.76 23.31
CA ALA A 87 14.91 -10.37 23.29
C ALA A 87 13.62 -10.16 24.10
N GLU A 88 12.64 -11.06 23.96
CA GLU A 88 11.40 -11.05 24.75
C GLU A 88 11.71 -11.23 26.25
N ALA A 89 12.59 -12.15 26.62
CA ALA A 89 13.00 -12.35 28.02
C ALA A 89 13.66 -11.10 28.64
N VAL A 90 14.49 -10.38 27.88
CA VAL A 90 15.09 -9.10 28.33
C VAL A 90 14.02 -8.02 28.53
N LEU A 91 13.03 -7.94 27.63
CA LEU A 91 11.93 -6.97 27.74
C LEU A 91 11.04 -7.26 28.96
N ASP A 92 10.77 -8.52 29.27
CA ASP A 92 9.93 -8.92 30.41
C ASP A 92 10.64 -8.63 31.75
N VAL A 93 11.96 -8.90 31.83
CA VAL A 93 12.80 -8.52 32.99
C VAL A 93 12.85 -6.99 33.19
N ALA A 94 12.81 -6.21 32.12
CA ALA A 94 12.76 -4.74 32.21
C ALA A 94 11.37 -4.22 32.64
N GLY A 95 10.30 -4.96 32.36
CA GLY A 95 8.92 -4.65 32.75
C GLY A 95 8.60 -4.93 34.22
N ASP A 96 9.21 -5.97 34.80
CA ASP A 96 8.96 -6.41 36.19
C ASP A 96 9.71 -5.54 37.25
N GLY A 97 10.46 -4.53 36.80
CA GLY A 97 11.23 -3.59 37.63
C GLY A 97 10.59 -2.24 37.91
N LEU A 98 9.36 -1.99 37.45
CA LEU A 98 8.54 -0.79 37.71
C LEU A 98 7.28 -1.12 38.51
#